data_AF-A0A7C3DAI3-F1
#
_entry.id   AF-A0A7C3DAI3-F1
#
_cell.length_a   1.000
_cell.length_b   1.000
_cell.length_c   1.000
_cell.angle_alpha   90.00
_cell.angle_beta   90.00
_cell.angle_gamma   90.00
#
_symmetry.space_group_name_H-M   'P 1'
#
loop_
_entity.id
_entity.type
_entity.pdbx_description
1 polymer ?
#
loop_
_entity_poly.entity_id
_entity_poly.type
_entity_poly.pdbx_seq_one_letter_code
_entity_poly.pdbx_strand_id
1 'polypeptide(L)' 'MVLEYGDTDELIRSVGYIAKARGMTEIAQKTGLGRESLYKALKAGSKPQFDTIIKVLKAIIFLFWARKNIEKHS' A
#
# COMPACT_ATOMS: atom_id res chain seq x y z
N MET A 1 24.40 -1.90 -11.96
CA MET A 1 23.39 -0.87 -11.64
C MET A 1 22.39 -0.91 -12.77
N VAL A 2 21.19 -1.42 -12.55
CA VAL A 2 20.14 -1.45 -13.57
C VAL A 2 18.94 -0.72 -13.00
N LEU A 3 18.88 0.57 -13.30
CA LEU A 3 17.63 1.31 -13.36
C LEU A 3 17.08 1.07 -14.77
N GLU A 4 16.45 -0.08 -14.99
CA GLU A 4 15.57 -0.26 -16.13
C GLU A 4 14.24 0.39 -15.78
N TYR A 5 13.78 1.31 -16.64
CA TYR A 5 12.49 1.97 -16.50
C TYR A 5 11.38 0.93 -16.28
N GLY A 6 10.76 0.92 -15.09
CA GLY A 6 9.46 0.27 -14.89
C GLY A 6 9.47 -1.18 -14.39
N ASP A 7 10.32 -1.52 -13.42
CA ASP A 7 10.13 -2.77 -12.68
C ASP A 7 8.85 -2.68 -11.83
N THR A 8 7.77 -3.25 -12.36
CA THR A 8 6.46 -3.31 -11.71
C THR A 8 6.57 -4.07 -10.37
N ASP A 9 7.51 -5.00 -10.23
CA ASP A 9 7.74 -5.70 -8.97
C ASP A 9 8.36 -4.78 -7.91
N GLU A 10 9.23 -3.85 -8.31
CA GLU A 10 9.79 -2.84 -7.40
C GLU A 10 8.69 -1.88 -6.91
N LEU A 11 7.78 -1.47 -7.81
CA LEU A 11 6.62 -0.66 -7.45
C LEU A 11 5.73 -1.40 -6.44
N ILE A 12 5.31 -2.63 -6.75
CA ILE A 12 4.44 -3.44 -5.89
C ILE A 12 5.08 -3.64 -4.52
N ARG A 13 6.37 -3.97 -4.48
CA ARG A 13 7.12 -4.18 -3.25
C ARG A 13 7.22 -2.91 -2.42
N SER A 14 7.48 -1.77 -3.05
CA SER A 14 7.54 -0.47 -2.38
C SER A 14 6.20 -0.07 -1.77
N VAL A 15 5.11 -0.28 -2.50
CA VAL A 15 3.74 -0.10 -1.96
C VAL A 15 3.51 -1.03 -0.78
N GLY A 16 3.96 -2.29 -0.87
CA GLY A 16 3.93 -3.26 0.22
C GLY A 16 4.66 -2.78 1.49
N TYR A 17 5.85 -2.22 1.34
CA TYR A 17 6.61 -1.66 2.46
C TYR A 17 5.90 -0.48 3.12
N ILE A 18 5.36 0.45 2.32
CA ILE A 18 4.62 1.59 2.85
C ILE A 18 3.36 1.12 3.56
N ALA A 19 2.59 0.19 2.97
CA ALA A 19 1.40 -0.38 3.59
C ALA A 19 1.71 -1.06 4.94
N LYS A 20 2.82 -1.81 5.01
CA LYS A 20 3.29 -2.45 6.25
C LYS A 20 3.67 -1.43 7.32
N ALA A 21 4.39 -0.38 6.95
CA ALA A 21 4.80 0.69 7.87
C ALA A 21 3.61 1.50 8.41
N ARG A 22 2.54 1.64 7.60
CA ARG A 22 1.28 2.27 8.04
C ARG A 22 0.46 1.37 8.97
N GLY A 23 0.50 0.07 8.74
CA GLY A 23 -0.24 -0.93 9.51
C GLY A 23 -1.23 -1.68 8.65
N MET A 24 -0.98 -2.97 8.44
CA MET A 24 -1.78 -3.81 7.53
C MET A 24 -3.25 -3.96 7.98
N THR A 25 -3.54 -3.83 9.28
CA THR A 25 -4.92 -3.87 9.79
C THR A 25 -5.72 -2.65 9.34
N GLU A 26 -5.16 -1.45 9.43
CA GLU A 26 -5.83 -0.22 9.01
C GLU A 26 -6.02 -0.20 7.49
N ILE A 27 -5.02 -0.66 6.73
CA ILE A 27 -5.11 -0.79 5.28
C ILE A 27 -6.21 -1.78 4.89
N ALA A 28 -6.28 -2.93 5.54
CA ALA A 28 -7.35 -3.91 5.30
C ALA A 28 -8.74 -3.31 5.52
N GLN A 29 -8.93 -2.61 6.64
CA GLN A 29 -10.19 -1.95 6.96
C GLN A 29 -10.55 -0.87 5.92
N LYS A 30 -9.59 -0.05 5.48
CA LYS A 30 -9.84 1.04 4.52
C LYS A 30 -10.04 0.56 3.09
N THR A 31 -9.40 -0.54 2.70
CA THR A 31 -9.51 -1.09 1.34
C THR A 31 -10.67 -2.08 1.19
N GLY A 32 -11.21 -2.62 2.29
CA GLY A 32 -12.16 -3.73 2.27
C GLY A 32 -11.52 -5.06 1.88
N LEU A 33 -10.19 -5.13 1.79
CA LEU A 33 -9.44 -6.34 1.45
C LEU A 33 -8.98 -7.06 2.71
N GLY A 34 -8.99 -8.39 2.68
CA GLY A 34 -8.40 -9.20 3.76
C GLY A 34 -6.88 -9.00 3.85
N ARG A 35 -6.33 -9.08 5.08
CA ARG A 35 -4.88 -8.96 5.33
C ARG A 35 -4.06 -9.97 4.51
N GLU A 36 -4.54 -11.20 4.37
CA GLU A 36 -3.89 -12.23 3.57
C GLU A 36 -3.86 -11.85 2.08
N SER A 37 -4.98 -11.37 1.54
CA SER A 37 -5.07 -10.88 0.15
C SER A 37 -4.11 -9.73 -0.09
N LEU A 38 -3.96 -8.80 0.87
CA LEU A 38 -3.00 -7.71 0.80
C LEU A 38 -1.55 -8.23 0.77
N TYR A 39 -1.19 -9.18 1.63
CA TYR A 39 0.15 -9.77 1.61
C TYR A 39 0.46 -10.50 0.30
N LYS A 40 -0.51 -11.24 -0.25
CA LYS A 40 -0.37 -11.91 -1.55
C LYS A 40 -0.24 -10.89 -2.69
N ALA A 41 -1.08 -9.87 -2.69
CA ALA A 41 -1.11 -8.84 -3.72
C ALA A 41 0.14 -7.95 -3.74
N LEU A 42 0.77 -7.70 -2.58
CA LEU A 42 1.91 -6.78 -2.45
C LEU A 42 3.28 -7.49 -2.35
N LYS A 43 3.32 -8.80 -2.58
CA LYS A 43 4.56 -9.58 -2.63
C LYS A 43 5.29 -9.33 -3.96
N ALA A 44 6.62 -9.32 -3.96
CA ALA A 44 7.40 -9.30 -5.19
C ALA A 44 7.02 -10.47 -6.11
N GLY A 45 6.89 -10.21 -7.42
CA GLY A 45 6.47 -11.19 -8.42
C GLY A 45 4.96 -11.47 -8.44
N SER A 46 4.16 -10.76 -7.63
CA SER A 46 2.70 -10.83 -7.71
C SER A 46 2.19 -10.03 -8.92
N LYS A 47 1.01 -10.40 -9.42
CA LYS A 47 0.31 -9.67 -10.49
C LYS A 47 -1.05 -9.17 -10.00
N PRO A 48 -1.07 -8.20 -9.06
CA PRO A 48 -2.32 -7.67 -8.55
C PRO A 48 -3.06 -6.95 -9.67
N GLN A 49 -4.39 -7.00 -9.63
CA GLN A 49 -5.19 -6.16 -10.52
C GLN A 49 -4.88 -4.69 -10.25
N PHE A 50 -4.86 -3.86 -11.29
CA PHE A 50 -4.58 -2.43 -11.15
C PHE A 50 -5.49 -1.75 -10.12
N ASP A 51 -6.78 -2.12 -10.08
CA ASP A 51 -7.73 -1.64 -9.07
C ASP A 51 -7.28 -1.94 -7.62
N THR A 52 -6.65 -3.09 -7.39
CA THR A 52 -6.09 -3.43 -6.07
C THR A 52 -4.98 -2.46 -5.68
N ILE A 53 -4.07 -2.13 -6.61
CA ILE A 53 -3.00 -1.16 -6.37
C ILE A 53 -3.61 0.21 -6.03
N ILE A 54 -4.58 0.65 -6.82
CA ILE A 54 -5.25 1.95 -6.62
C ILE A 54 -5.96 2.01 -5.26
N LYS A 55 -6.67 0.94 -4.85
CA LYS A 55 -7.30 0.86 -3.53
C LYS A 55 -6.29 1.01 -2.40
N VAL A 56 -5.16 0.29 -2.48
CA VAL A 56 -4.10 0.35 -1.46
C VAL A 56 -3.47 1.75 -1.40
N LEU A 57 -3.14 2.35 -2.54
CA LEU A 57 -2.58 3.71 -2.59
C LEU A 57 -3.54 4.75 -2.00
N LYS A 58 -4.83 4.68 -2.34
CA LYS A 58 -5.85 5.57 -1.76
C LYS A 58 -5.93 5.43 -0.24
N ALA A 59 -5.88 4.20 0.28
CA ALA A 59 -5.87 3.95 1.71
C ALA A 59 -4.63 4.55 2.40
N ILE A 60 -3.44 4.37 1.81
CA ILE A 60 -2.19 4.95 2.32
C ILE A 60 -2.28 6.48 2.40
N ILE A 61 -2.71 7.12 1.31
CA ILE A 61 -2.83 8.58 1.23
C ILE A 61 -3.83 9.08 2.28
N PHE A 62 -4.99 8.44 2.38
CA PHE A 62 -6.00 8.79 3.38
C PHE A 62 -5.46 8.70 4.81
N LEU A 63 -4.79 7.60 5.17
CA LEU A 63 -4.24 7.41 6.51
C LEU A 63 -3.10 8.41 6.82
N PHE A 64 -2.30 8.77 5.82
CA PHE A 64 -1.29 9.81 5.96
C PHE A 64 -1.92 11.16 6.33
N TRP A 65 -2.96 11.57 5.60
CA TRP A 65 -3.69 12.81 5.87
C TRP A 65 -4.38 12.78 7.25
N ALA A 66 -5.03 11.66 7.59
CA ALA A 66 -5.70 11.50 8.88
C ALA A 66 -4.73 11.70 10.05
N ARG A 67 -3.55 11.06 10.00
CA ARG A 67 -2.53 11.19 11.05
C ARG A 67 -1.97 12.61 11.17
N LYS A 68 -1.71 13.26 10.03
CA LYS A 68 -1.21 14.64 10.00
C LYS A 68 -2.22 15.65 10.53
N ASN A 69 -3.52 15.38 10.39
CA ASN A 69 -4.55 16.26 10.92
C ASN A 69 -4.63 16.17 12.45
N ILE A 70 -4.45 14.97 13.03
CA ILE A 70 -4.46 14.75 14.49
C ILE A 70 -3.24 15.44 15.16
N GLU A 71 -2.05 15.32 14.57
CA GLU A 71 -0.81 15.96 15.07
C GLU A 71 -0.89 17.50 15.08
N LYS A 72 -1.72 18.11 14.22
CA LYS A 72 -1.88 19.58 14.15
C LYS A 72 -2.87 20.15 15.17
N HIS A 73 -3.65 19.31 15.83
CA HIS A 73 -4.67 19.72 16.81
C HIS A 73 -4.41 19.12 18.21
N SER A 74 -3.20 18.65 18.47
CA SER A 74 -2.67 18.33 19.81
C SER A 74 -1.58 19.32 20.17
#